data_AF-A0AAJ0BQM7-F1
#
_entry.id   AF-A0AAJ0BQM7-F1
#
_cell.length_a   1.000
_cell.length_b   1.000
_cell.length_c   1.000
_cell.angle_alpha   90.00
_cell.angle_beta   90.00
_cell.angle_gamma   90.00
#
_symmetry.space_group_name_H-M   'P 1'
#
loop_
_entity.id
_entity.type
_entity.pdbx_description
1 polymer ?
#
loop_
_entity_poly.entity_id
_entity_poly.type
_entity_poly.pdbx_seq_one_letter_code
_entity_poly.pdbx_strand_id
1 'polypeptide(L)'
;MRVRAYDHGTKSLGRFISAFKWARSNVEHPGGFSWLLRPFALLYLRWAKGFLTHKDTRSLITMSRMALIMWEGVKDKQWTFLSPPGLLRDKGVRTGKYELHIDGEDGTADVAVQGGIYNEDMAVAIVDEVENSRLTFKHWSCTGEIDLKEW
;
A
#
# COMPACT_ATOMS: atom_id res chain seq x y z
N MET A 1 3.61 -7.23 7.23
CA MET A 1 3.58 -8.00 5.94
C MET A 1 3.77 -9.51 6.13
N ARG A 2 4.82 -10.01 6.80
CA ARG A 2 5.01 -11.45 7.04
C ARG A 2 3.84 -12.06 7.83
N VAL A 3 3.51 -11.49 8.99
CA VAL A 3 2.39 -11.93 9.85
C VAL A 3 1.06 -11.91 9.08
N ARG A 4 0.79 -10.83 8.33
CA ARG A 4 -0.39 -10.70 7.46
C ARG A 4 -0.53 -11.83 6.43
N ALA A 5 0.55 -12.22 5.76
CA ALA A 5 0.51 -13.32 4.80
C ALA A 5 0.14 -14.66 5.46
N TYR A 6 0.64 -14.90 6.68
CA TYR A 6 0.30 -16.09 7.44
C TYR A 6 -1.15 -16.06 7.97
N ASP A 7 -1.63 -14.90 8.42
CA ASP A 7 -3.00 -14.70 8.90
C ASP A 7 -4.04 -14.94 7.80
N HIS A 8 -3.75 -14.55 6.56
CA HIS A 8 -4.60 -14.80 5.39
C HIS A 8 -4.39 -16.20 4.76
N GLY A 9 -3.72 -17.12 5.46
CA GLY A 9 -3.50 -18.50 4.99
C GLY A 9 -2.47 -18.65 3.86
N THR A 10 -1.85 -17.57 3.40
CA THR A 10 -0.89 -17.56 2.28
C THR A 10 0.54 -17.82 2.76
N LYS A 11 0.81 -19.05 3.19
CA LYS A 11 2.14 -19.49 3.67
C LYS A 11 3.25 -19.27 2.63
N SER A 12 2.94 -19.38 1.34
CA SER A 12 3.88 -19.12 0.23
C SER A 12 4.32 -17.67 0.17
N LEU A 13 3.38 -16.73 0.29
CA LEU A 13 3.64 -15.29 0.31
C LEU A 13 4.47 -14.90 1.54
N GLY A 14 4.18 -15.48 2.70
CA GLY A 14 4.94 -15.25 3.93
C GLY A 14 6.41 -15.67 3.82
N ARG A 15 6.69 -16.81 3.18
CA ARG A 15 8.05 -17.28 2.88
C ARG A 15 8.76 -16.36 1.89
N PHE A 16 8.09 -15.96 0.82
CA PHE A 16 8.62 -15.02 -0.17
C PHE A 16 9.03 -13.69 0.47
N ILE A 17 8.18 -13.08 1.29
CA ILE A 17 8.46 -11.81 1.98
C ILE A 17 9.66 -11.96 2.93
N SER A 18 9.75 -13.09 3.64
CA SER A 18 10.85 -13.36 4.57
C SER A 18 12.19 -13.47 3.83
N ALA A 19 12.22 -14.22 2.72
CA ALA A 19 13.39 -14.34 1.86
C ALA A 19 13.77 -13.01 1.19
N PHE A 20 12.78 -12.21 0.79
CA PHE A 20 13.00 -10.88 0.23
C PHE A 20 13.65 -9.91 1.23
N LYS A 21 13.13 -9.87 2.46
CA LYS A 21 13.73 -9.07 3.54
C LYS A 21 15.15 -9.51 3.86
N TRP A 22 15.40 -10.82 3.95
CA TRP A 22 16.74 -11.37 4.16
C TRP A 22 17.70 -10.99 3.02
N ALA A 23 17.28 -11.14 1.77
CA ALA A 23 18.13 -10.83 0.62
C ALA A 23 18.47 -9.34 0.55
N ARG A 24 17.50 -8.46 0.82
CA ARG A 24 17.70 -7.01 0.89
C ARG A 24 18.64 -6.63 2.03
N SER A 25 18.43 -7.16 3.23
CA SER A 25 19.28 -6.90 4.40
C SER A 25 20.74 -7.32 4.17
N ASN A 26 21.00 -8.45 3.51
CA ASN A 26 22.37 -8.88 3.16
C ASN A 26 23.08 -7.96 2.16
N VAL A 27 22.34 -7.22 1.35
CA VAL A 27 22.89 -6.27 0.37
C VAL A 27 23.12 -4.91 1.03
N GLU A 28 22.13 -4.40 1.77
CA GLU A 28 22.14 -3.06 2.40
C GLU A 28 23.00 -2.99 3.68
N HIS A 29 23.08 -4.06 4.47
CA HIS A 29 23.88 -4.12 5.72
C HIS A 29 24.90 -5.27 5.68
N PRO A 30 26.08 -5.07 5.08
CA PRO A 30 27.08 -6.13 4.99
C PRO A 30 27.72 -6.44 6.35
N GLY A 31 27.38 -7.62 6.91
CA GLY A 31 28.16 -8.24 7.99
C GLY A 31 29.38 -9.01 7.46
N GLY A 32 30.24 -9.51 8.35
CA GLY A 32 31.49 -10.22 7.97
C GLY A 32 31.29 -11.49 7.12
N PHE A 33 30.12 -12.15 7.21
CA PHE A 33 29.78 -13.35 6.42
C PHE A 33 28.92 -13.06 5.18
N SER A 34 28.60 -11.78 4.91
CA SER A 34 27.67 -11.40 3.84
C SER A 34 28.22 -11.61 2.43
N TRP A 35 29.54 -11.60 2.25
CA TRP A 35 30.20 -11.81 0.95
C TRP A 35 29.82 -13.16 0.29
N LEU A 36 29.72 -14.25 1.07
CA LEU A 36 29.37 -15.57 0.55
C LEU A 36 27.90 -15.67 0.08
N LEU A 37 26.99 -14.98 0.76
CA LEU A 37 25.54 -15.05 0.51
C LEU A 37 25.04 -13.97 -0.46
N ARG A 38 25.82 -12.90 -0.67
CA ARG A 38 25.54 -11.81 -1.61
C ARG A 38 25.20 -12.23 -3.04
N PRO A 39 25.92 -13.14 -3.71
CA PRO A 39 25.55 -13.54 -5.07
C PRO A 39 24.16 -14.19 -5.12
N PHE A 40 23.80 -14.98 -4.12
CA PHE A 40 22.47 -15.59 -4.01
C PHE A 40 21.39 -14.56 -3.69
N ALA A 41 21.68 -13.61 -2.79
CA ALA A 41 20.78 -12.51 -2.47
C ALA A 41 20.49 -11.62 -3.69
N LEU A 42 21.51 -11.28 -4.48
CA LEU A 42 21.36 -10.49 -5.70
C LEU A 42 20.58 -11.24 -6.78
N LEU A 43 20.83 -12.54 -6.96
CA LEU A 43 20.07 -13.38 -7.88
C LEU A 43 18.59 -13.43 -7.49
N TYR A 44 18.32 -13.63 -6.19
CA TYR A 44 16.96 -13.64 -5.65
C TYR A 44 16.27 -12.28 -5.84
N LEU A 45 16.94 -11.16 -5.54
CA LEU A 45 16.37 -9.82 -5.74
C LEU A 45 16.12 -9.53 -7.22
N ARG A 46 16.98 -10.01 -8.13
CA ARG A 46 16.79 -9.86 -9.58
C ARG A 46 15.57 -10.66 -10.07
N TRP A 47 15.43 -11.89 -9.59
CA TRP A 47 14.24 -12.72 -9.88
C TRP A 47 12.96 -12.08 -9.30
N ALA A 48 13.00 -11.67 -8.03
CA ALA A 48 11.87 -11.01 -7.38
C ALA A 48 11.48 -9.71 -8.08
N LYS A 49 12.45 -8.90 -8.53
CA LYS A 49 12.21 -7.70 -9.34
C LYS A 49 11.48 -8.07 -10.63
N GLY A 50 11.96 -9.06 -11.38
CA GLY A 50 11.32 -9.54 -12.60
C GLY A 50 9.86 -9.94 -12.38
N PHE A 51 9.60 -10.71 -11.31
CA PHE A 51 8.26 -11.13 -10.91
C PHE A 51 7.35 -9.95 -10.52
N LEU A 52 7.83 -9.01 -9.70
CA LEU A 52 7.05 -7.83 -9.28
C LEU A 52 6.80 -6.85 -10.43
N THR A 53 7.70 -6.80 -11.42
CA THR A 53 7.54 -5.97 -12.63
C THR A 53 6.85 -6.67 -13.80
N HIS A 54 6.29 -7.86 -13.58
CA HIS A 54 5.57 -8.59 -14.63
C HIS A 54 4.40 -7.74 -15.16
N LYS A 55 4.09 -7.90 -16.46
CA LYS A 55 3.05 -7.11 -17.15
C LYS A 55 1.69 -7.23 -16.46
N ASP A 56 1.38 -8.41 -15.93
CA ASP A 56 0.11 -8.69 -15.24
C ASP A 56 0.02 -8.01 -13.86
N THR A 57 1.15 -7.74 -13.20
CA THR A 57 1.15 -6.98 -11.94
C THR A 57 0.97 -5.49 -12.22
N ARG A 58 1.58 -4.99 -13.31
CA ARG A 58 1.40 -3.61 -13.77
C ARG A 58 -0.02 -3.36 -14.23
N SER A 59 -0.66 -4.34 -14.88
CA SER A 59 -2.03 -4.19 -15.36
C SER A 59 -2.99 -3.87 -14.22
N LEU A 60 -2.86 -4.46 -13.03
CA LEU A 60 -3.74 -4.13 -11.90
C LEU A 60 -3.67 -2.63 -11.52
N ILE A 61 -2.45 -2.09 -11.34
CA ILE A 61 -2.26 -0.68 -10.99
C ILE A 61 -2.76 0.23 -12.12
N THR A 62 -2.43 -0.12 -13.37
CA THR A 62 -2.88 0.62 -14.55
C THR A 62 -4.39 0.61 -14.68
N MET A 63 -5.05 -0.52 -14.40
CA MET A 63 -6.50 -0.65 -14.50
C MET A 63 -7.22 0.09 -13.38
N SER A 64 -6.68 0.13 -12.16
CA SER A 64 -7.23 0.99 -11.09
C SER A 64 -7.19 2.47 -11.47
N ARG A 65 -6.10 2.93 -12.10
CA ARG A 65 -6.02 4.32 -12.61
C ARG A 65 -6.93 4.54 -13.81
N MET A 66 -7.07 3.55 -14.68
CA MET A 66 -7.99 3.63 -15.81
C MET A 66 -9.46 3.73 -15.35
N ALA A 67 -9.82 3.04 -14.27
CA ALA A 67 -11.14 3.14 -13.67
C ALA A 67 -11.43 4.58 -13.20
N LEU A 68 -10.48 5.25 -12.53
CA LEU A 68 -10.63 6.66 -12.15
C LEU A 68 -10.91 7.54 -13.37
N ILE A 69 -10.11 7.42 -14.42
CA ILE A 69 -10.27 8.20 -15.67
C ILE A 69 -11.63 7.95 -16.33
N MET A 70 -12.17 6.72 -16.26
CA MET A 70 -13.51 6.43 -16.79
C MET A 70 -14.63 7.12 -16.02
N TRP A 71 -14.43 7.39 -14.72
CA TRP A 71 -15.40 8.10 -13.88
C TRP A 71 -15.25 9.62 -13.97
N GLU A 72 -14.07 10.12 -14.33
CA GLU A 72 -13.84 11.54 -14.57
C GLU A 72 -14.81 12.08 -15.64
N GLY A 73 -15.63 13.07 -15.26
CA GLY A 73 -16.64 13.69 -16.14
C GLY A 73 -18.03 13.07 -16.08
N VAL A 74 -18.20 11.89 -15.47
CA VAL A 74 -19.53 11.31 -15.22
C VAL A 74 -20.22 12.08 -14.10
N LYS A 75 -21.36 12.73 -14.40
CA LYS A 75 -22.14 13.51 -13.43
C LYS A 75 -23.52 12.92 -13.12
N ASP A 76 -23.92 11.87 -13.83
CA ASP A 76 -25.25 11.26 -13.70
C ASP A 76 -25.42 10.47 -12.39
N LYS A 77 -24.31 10.07 -11.76
CA LYS A 77 -24.29 9.36 -10.47
C LYS A 77 -23.28 10.01 -9.56
N GLN A 78 -23.67 10.21 -8.30
CA GLN A 78 -22.73 10.66 -7.26
C GLN A 78 -21.74 9.52 -6.98
N TRP A 79 -20.48 9.77 -7.30
CA TRP A 79 -19.38 8.83 -7.04
C TRP A 79 -18.29 9.53 -6.24
N THR A 80 -17.50 8.74 -5.52
CA THR A 80 -16.26 9.17 -4.89
C THR A 80 -15.22 8.07 -5.08
N PHE A 81 -13.96 8.43 -5.28
CA PHE A 81 -12.90 7.46 -5.55
C PHE A 81 -11.86 7.48 -4.43
N LEU A 82 -11.84 6.41 -3.64
CA LEU A 82 -10.87 6.22 -2.56
C LEU A 82 -9.69 5.37 -3.05
N SER A 83 -8.49 5.94 -3.04
CA SER A 83 -7.24 5.18 -3.13
C SER A 83 -6.70 4.83 -1.74
N PRO A 84 -6.21 3.61 -1.51
CA PRO A 84 -5.50 3.30 -0.28
C PRO A 84 -4.14 4.02 -0.23
N PRO A 85 -3.66 4.43 0.96
CA PRO A 85 -2.31 4.97 1.12
C PRO A 85 -1.26 3.89 0.90
N GLY A 86 0.02 4.30 0.80
CA GLY A 86 1.12 3.37 0.50
C GLY A 86 1.26 2.20 1.48
N LEU A 87 0.85 2.40 2.74
CA LEU A 87 0.84 1.38 3.78
C LEU A 87 -0.57 1.17 4.36
N LEU A 88 -1.31 0.21 3.83
CA LEU A 88 -2.55 -0.27 4.46
C LEU A 88 -2.23 -1.42 5.43
N ARG A 89 -2.54 -1.30 6.73
CA ARG A 89 -2.30 -2.35 7.74
C ARG A 89 -3.60 -3.05 8.18
N ASP A 90 -3.52 -4.38 8.29
CA ASP A 90 -4.57 -5.22 8.88
C ASP A 90 -4.47 -5.21 10.40
N LYS A 91 -5.62 -5.23 11.09
CA LYS A 91 -5.76 -5.38 12.54
C LYS A 91 -5.00 -4.31 13.34
N GLY A 92 -5.54 -3.10 13.33
CA GLY A 92 -5.06 -1.97 14.10
C GLY A 92 -5.95 -1.57 15.28
N VAL A 93 -5.49 -0.57 16.02
CA VAL A 93 -6.34 0.15 16.98
C VAL A 93 -7.17 1.14 16.19
N ARG A 94 -8.49 1.11 16.36
CA ARG A 94 -9.39 2.16 15.85
C ARG A 94 -9.13 3.43 16.66
N THR A 95 -8.37 4.36 16.12
CA THR A 95 -8.08 5.66 16.75
C THR A 95 -9.18 6.68 16.44
N GLY A 96 -9.88 6.51 15.33
CA GLY A 96 -10.85 7.48 14.81
C GLY A 96 -10.21 8.78 14.31
N LYS A 97 -8.88 8.83 14.21
CA LYS A 97 -8.14 9.99 13.71
C LYS A 97 -7.51 9.64 12.38
N TYR A 98 -7.85 10.42 11.36
CA TYR A 98 -7.26 10.30 10.04
C TYR A 98 -7.09 11.70 9.43
N GLU A 99 -6.09 11.82 8.55
CA GLU A 99 -5.86 12.97 7.71
C GLU A 99 -6.32 12.64 6.29
N LEU A 100 -7.00 13.61 5.67
CA LEU A 100 -7.59 13.45 4.36
C LEU A 100 -6.74 14.17 3.32
N HIS A 101 -6.43 13.47 2.23
CA HIS A 101 -5.62 13.95 1.13
C HIS A 101 -6.48 13.91 -0.14
N ILE A 102 -6.77 15.08 -0.70
CA ILE A 102 -7.51 15.20 -1.96
C ILE A 102 -6.49 15.45 -3.06
N ASP A 103 -6.64 14.77 -4.20
CA ASP A 103 -5.81 15.05 -5.37
C ASP A 103 -6.03 16.51 -5.83
N GLY A 104 -4.96 17.31 -5.74
CA GLY A 104 -4.89 18.73 -6.12
C GLY A 104 -3.48 19.10 -6.58
N GLU A 105 -3.25 20.35 -6.99
CA GLU A 105 -1.93 20.82 -7.47
C GLU A 105 -0.81 20.74 -6.41
N ASP A 106 -1.16 20.56 -5.13
CA ASP A 106 -0.26 20.74 -3.98
C ASP A 106 0.55 19.48 -3.58
N GLY A 107 0.61 18.43 -4.40
CA GLY A 107 1.48 17.26 -4.13
C GLY A 107 1.02 16.36 -2.98
N THR A 108 -0.25 16.45 -2.57
CA THR A 108 -0.89 15.62 -1.52
C THR A 108 -0.79 14.12 -1.77
N ALA A 109 -0.66 13.70 -3.03
CA ALA A 109 -0.44 12.31 -3.42
C ALA A 109 0.85 11.73 -2.81
N ASP A 110 1.92 12.53 -2.65
CA ASP A 110 3.19 12.05 -2.10
C ASP A 110 3.07 11.73 -0.60
N VAL A 111 2.26 12.50 0.13
CA VAL A 111 1.98 12.28 1.55
C VAL A 111 1.18 10.99 1.75
N ALA A 112 0.17 10.76 0.91
CA ALA A 112 -0.61 9.53 0.92
C ALA A 112 0.23 8.29 0.57
N VAL A 113 1.19 8.43 -0.36
CA VAL A 113 2.09 7.33 -0.77
C VAL A 113 3.09 6.98 0.33
N GLN A 114 3.58 7.96 1.09
CA GLN A 114 4.55 7.73 2.17
C GLN A 114 3.88 7.35 3.50
N GLY A 115 2.64 7.77 3.69
CA GLY A 115 1.85 7.48 4.88
C GLY A 115 1.24 6.08 4.89
N GLY A 116 0.41 5.84 5.89
CA GLY A 116 -0.37 4.63 5.98
C GLY A 116 -1.56 4.78 6.91
N ILE A 117 -2.42 3.78 6.94
CA ILE A 117 -3.60 3.73 7.79
C ILE A 117 -3.92 2.28 8.21
N TYR A 118 -4.58 2.13 9.35
CA TYR A 118 -5.19 0.87 9.73
C TYR A 118 -6.54 0.66 9.03
N ASN A 119 -6.90 -0.58 8.73
CA ASN A 119 -8.18 -0.92 8.10
C ASN A 119 -9.38 -0.35 8.87
N GLU A 120 -9.30 -0.33 10.20
CA GLU A 120 -10.35 0.15 11.09
C GLU A 120 -10.58 1.65 10.94
N ASP A 121 -9.51 2.45 10.88
CA ASP A 121 -9.60 3.91 10.70
C ASP A 121 -9.98 4.28 9.27
N MET A 122 -9.53 3.51 8.27
CA MET A 122 -9.99 3.67 6.90
C MET A 122 -11.49 3.39 6.75
N ALA A 123 -12.01 2.39 7.47
CA ALA A 123 -13.44 2.11 7.50
C ALA A 123 -14.24 3.28 8.11
N VAL A 124 -13.71 3.94 9.14
CA VAL A 124 -14.31 5.16 9.69
C VAL A 124 -14.34 6.27 8.64
N ALA A 125 -13.24 6.52 7.93
CA ALA A 125 -13.19 7.54 6.88
C ALA A 125 -14.21 7.26 5.74
N ILE A 126 -14.40 5.98 5.38
CA ILE A 126 -15.42 5.59 4.39
C ILE A 126 -16.83 5.88 4.91
N VAL A 127 -17.14 5.51 6.16
CA VAL A 127 -18.46 5.76 6.76
C VAL A 127 -18.73 7.26 6.85
N ASP A 128 -17.76 8.06 7.28
CA ASP A 128 -17.88 9.51 7.39
C ASP A 128 -18.21 10.15 6.02
N GLU A 129 -17.58 9.67 4.95
CA GLU A 129 -17.87 10.15 3.59
C GLU A 129 -19.24 9.67 3.08
N VAL A 130 -19.66 8.44 3.39
CA VAL A 130 -21.02 7.97 3.03
C VAL A 130 -22.09 8.81 3.74
N GLU A 131 -21.87 9.18 5.00
CA GLU A 131 -22.82 9.96 5.79
C GLU A 131 -22.88 11.44 5.38
N ASN A 132 -21.76 12.02 4.96
CA ASN A 132 -21.68 13.47 4.70
C ASN A 132 -21.53 13.85 3.22
N SER A 133 -21.13 12.92 2.35
CA SER A 133 -20.98 13.09 0.89
C SER A 133 -20.15 14.31 0.45
N ARG A 134 -19.06 14.62 1.18
CA ARG A 134 -18.27 15.85 0.97
C ARG A 134 -17.29 15.75 -0.19
N LEU A 135 -16.98 14.53 -0.64
CA LEU A 135 -15.96 14.19 -1.63
C LEU A 135 -16.59 13.65 -2.92
N THR A 136 -17.82 14.07 -3.19
CA THR A 136 -18.51 13.74 -4.45
C THR A 136 -17.72 14.26 -5.65
N PHE A 137 -17.54 13.41 -6.65
CA PHE A 137 -16.77 13.63 -7.88
C PHE A 137 -15.28 13.88 -7.67
N LYS A 138 -14.74 13.48 -6.51
CA LYS A 138 -13.33 13.67 -6.17
C LYS A 138 -12.63 12.34 -5.98
N HIS A 139 -11.34 12.35 -6.32
CA HIS A 139 -10.37 11.37 -5.89
C HIS A 139 -9.78 11.81 -4.55
N TRP A 140 -9.67 10.88 -3.61
CA TRP A 140 -9.07 11.12 -2.31
C TRP A 140 -8.36 9.89 -1.76
N SER A 141 -7.51 10.13 -0.78
CA SER A 141 -6.83 9.14 0.04
C SER A 141 -6.87 9.60 1.49
N CYS A 142 -6.61 8.69 2.43
CA CYS A 142 -6.47 9.04 3.84
C CYS A 142 -5.26 8.36 4.45
N THR A 143 -4.66 9.02 5.44
CA THR A 143 -3.57 8.48 6.27
C THR A 143 -3.96 8.59 7.73
N GLY A 144 -3.43 7.72 8.58
CA GLY A 144 -3.64 7.76 10.02
C GLY A 144 -2.33 7.48 10.76
N GLU A 145 -2.37 7.63 12.08
CA GLU A 145 -1.23 7.28 12.92
C GLU A 145 -1.03 5.76 12.92
N ILE A 146 0.03 5.30 12.25
CA ILE A 146 0.50 3.93 12.40
C ILE A 146 1.56 3.92 13.49
N ASP A 147 1.25 3.30 14.63
CA ASP A 147 2.28 3.01 15.62
C ASP A 147 3.31 2.04 15.01
N LEU A 148 4.49 2.59 14.71
CA LEU A 148 5.63 1.85 14.16
C LEU A 148 6.36 1.05 15.26
N LYS A 149 5.82 0.96 16.48
CA LYS A 149 6.55 0.38 17.62
C LYS A 149 6.76 -1.13 17.59
N GLU A 150 6.06 -1.88 16.75
CA GLU A 150 6.31 -3.33 16.61
C GLU A 150 6.44 -3.70 15.13
N TRP A 151 7.69 -3.83 14.66
CA TRP A 151 8.03 -4.46 13.38
C TRP A 151 9.15 -5.48 13.53
#